data_AF-A0A2H0Q9J3-F1
#
_entry.id   AF-A0A2H0Q9J3-F1
#
_cell.length_a   1.000
_cell.length_b   1.000
_cell.length_c   1.000
_cell.angle_alpha   90.00
_cell.angle_beta   90.00
_cell.angle_gamma   90.00
#
_symmetry.space_group_name_H-M   'P 1'
#
loop_
_entity.id
_entity.type
_entity.pdbx_description
1 polymer ?
#
loop_
_entity_poly.entity_id
_entity_poly.type
_entity_poly.pdbx_seq_one_letter_code
_entity_poly.pdbx_strand_id
1 'polypeptide(L)'
;MIKTNTDSPQSLALRFMREKRQMSLVVVAQKTGLKAKIIDHLENGRKIITDSDIELLLECYEYSREVFQELMALKPLNKKTVNHYFIKSESGPQDH
;
A
#
# COMPACT_ATOMS: atom_id res chain seq x y z
N MET A 1 -5.45 -19.92 -14.44
CA MET A 1 -5.19 -18.47 -14.58
C MET A 1 -5.26 -17.84 -13.20
N ILE A 2 -4.11 -17.48 -12.61
CA ILE A 2 -4.08 -16.73 -11.35
C ILE A 2 -4.48 -15.30 -11.70
N LYS A 3 -5.64 -14.86 -11.22
CA LYS A 3 -6.10 -13.47 -11.37
C LYS A 3 -5.08 -12.60 -10.63
N THR A 4 -4.26 -11.86 -11.37
CA THR A 4 -3.45 -10.78 -10.80
C THR A 4 -4.43 -9.72 -10.32
N ASN A 5 -4.74 -9.70 -9.02
CA ASN A 5 -5.42 -8.57 -8.41
C ASN A 5 -4.49 -7.37 -8.60
N THR A 6 -4.77 -6.59 -9.64
CA THR A 6 -4.26 -5.24 -9.81
C THR A 6 -4.55 -4.48 -8.52
N ASP A 7 -3.49 -3.92 -7.93
CA ASP A 7 -3.48 -3.11 -6.72
C ASP A 7 -3.66 -3.86 -5.40
N SER A 8 -2.65 -4.66 -5.02
CA SER A 8 -2.52 -5.03 -3.61
C SER A 8 -2.28 -3.77 -2.77
N PRO A 9 -2.91 -3.60 -1.60
CA PRO A 9 -2.66 -2.43 -0.76
C PRO A 9 -1.18 -2.24 -0.43
N GLN A 10 -0.41 -3.33 -0.29
CA GLN A 10 1.05 -3.27 -0.10
C GLN A 10 1.76 -2.62 -1.30
N SER A 11 1.38 -3.02 -2.52
CA SER A 11 1.95 -2.49 -3.76
C SER A 11 1.73 -0.98 -3.87
N LEU A 12 0.48 -0.54 -3.62
CA LEU A 12 0.14 0.88 -3.63
C LEU A 12 0.90 1.66 -2.55
N ALA A 13 1.01 1.10 -1.35
CA ALA A 13 1.71 1.72 -0.24
C ALA A 13 3.19 1.94 -0.55
N LEU A 14 3.89 0.91 -1.01
CA LEU A 14 5.30 0.98 -1.38
C LEU A 14 5.54 1.98 -2.51
N ARG A 15 4.68 1.95 -3.54
CA ARG A 15 4.75 2.91 -4.66
C ARG A 15 4.59 4.35 -4.18
N PHE A 16 3.59 4.61 -3.36
CA PHE A 16 3.32 5.94 -2.81
C PHE A 16 4.52 6.45 -1.98
N MET A 17 5.08 5.59 -1.12
CA MET A 17 6.26 5.94 -0.32
C MET A 17 7.47 6.30 -1.19
N ARG A 18 7.76 5.53 -2.24
CA ARG A 18 8.83 5.83 -3.20
C ARG A 18 8.62 7.19 -3.88
N GLU A 19 7.40 7.43 -4.36
CA GLU A 19 7.04 8.67 -5.05
C GLU A 19 7.13 9.89 -4.13
N LYS A 20 6.80 9.75 -2.83
CA LYS A 20 7.00 10.81 -1.84
C LYS A 20 8.47 11.15 -1.57
N ARG A 21 9.37 10.18 -1.72
CA ARG A 21 10.82 10.41 -1.72
C ARG A 21 11.37 10.87 -3.08
N GLN A 22 10.51 11.02 -4.09
CA GLN A 22 10.87 11.40 -5.46
C GLN A 22 11.92 10.46 -6.08
N MET A 23 11.91 9.18 -5.69
CA MET A 23 12.87 8.21 -6.18
C MET A 23 12.37 7.54 -7.45
N SER A 24 13.20 7.51 -8.49
CA SER A 24 12.91 6.72 -9.69
C SER A 24 13.19 5.24 -9.44
N LEU A 25 12.56 4.35 -10.21
CA LEU A 25 12.80 2.91 -10.13
C LEU A 25 14.29 2.54 -10.38
N VAL A 26 15.00 3.33 -11.18
CA VAL A 26 16.42 3.15 -11.46
C VAL A 26 17.27 3.46 -10.22
N VAL A 27 16.95 4.53 -9.51
CA VAL A 27 17.67 4.90 -8.26
C VAL A 27 17.45 3.83 -7.19
N VAL A 28 16.22 3.33 -7.05
CA VAL A 28 15.92 2.26 -6.09
C VAL A 28 16.65 0.97 -6.46
N ALA A 29 16.68 0.61 -7.75
CA ALA A 29 17.43 -0.54 -8.26
C ALA A 29 18.93 -0.46 -7.90
N GLN A 30 19.54 0.72 -8.06
CA GLN A 30 20.94 0.95 -7.70
C GLN A 30 21.20 0.82 -6.20
N LYS A 31 20.30 1.35 -5.36
CA LYS A 31 20.45 1.28 -3.89
C LYS A 31 20.20 -0.11 -3.31
N THR A 32 19.27 -0.87 -3.88
CA THR A 32 18.84 -2.18 -3.36
C THR A 32 19.52 -3.37 -4.03
N GLY A 33 20.20 -3.17 -5.16
CA GLY A 33 20.72 -4.24 -6.01
C GLY A 33 19.65 -5.00 -6.81
N LEU A 34 18.36 -4.63 -6.68
CA LEU A 34 17.28 -5.20 -7.46
C LEU A 34 17.28 -4.66 -8.90
N LYS A 35 16.67 -5.40 -9.83
CA LYS A 35 16.35 -4.87 -11.16
C LYS A 35 15.15 -3.94 -11.07
N ALA A 36 15.18 -2.79 -11.76
CA ALA A 36 14.06 -1.85 -11.82
C ALA A 36 12.72 -2.50 -12.18
N LYS A 37 12.74 -3.50 -13.09
CA LYS A 37 11.56 -4.29 -13.47
C LYS A 37 10.97 -5.12 -12.32
N ILE A 38 11.80 -5.59 -11.38
CA ILE A 38 11.31 -6.30 -10.19
C ILE A 38 10.56 -5.33 -9.29
N ILE A 39 11.11 -4.14 -9.05
CA ILE A 39 10.47 -3.09 -8.23
C ILE A 39 9.14 -2.67 -8.87
N ASP A 40 9.12 -2.46 -10.19
CA ASP A 40 7.88 -2.19 -10.94
C ASP A 40 6.83 -3.29 -10.75
N HIS A 41 7.23 -4.56 -10.80
CA HIS A 41 6.30 -5.66 -10.60
C HIS A 41 5.77 -5.72 -9.16
N LEU A 42 6.59 -5.43 -8.16
CA LEU A 42 6.17 -5.38 -6.76
C LEU A 42 5.18 -4.23 -6.53
N GLU A 43 5.50 -3.03 -7.01
CA GLU A 43 4.70 -1.80 -6.83
C GLU A 43 3.40 -1.76 -7.65
N ASN A 44 3.28 -2.58 -8.70
CA ASN A 44 2.05 -2.72 -9.49
C ASN A 44 1.30 -4.03 -9.22
N GLY A 45 1.64 -4.78 -8.17
CA GLY A 45 0.94 -6.02 -7.80
C GLY A 45 1.09 -7.17 -8.79
N ARG A 46 2.08 -7.11 -9.68
CA ARG A 46 2.39 -8.17 -10.66
C ARG A 46 3.26 -9.28 -10.08
N LYS A 47 3.77 -9.08 -8.86
CA LYS A 47 4.53 -10.05 -8.08
C LYS A 47 4.06 -10.02 -6.63
N ILE A 48 4.02 -11.20 -6.00
CA ILE A 48 3.77 -11.32 -4.56
C ILE A 48 4.93 -10.67 -3.81
N ILE A 49 4.60 -9.75 -2.91
CA ILE A 49 5.57 -9.05 -2.06
C ILE A 49 5.81 -9.92 -0.81
N THR A 50 7.08 -10.29 -0.56
CA THR A 50 7.46 -10.94 0.69
C THR A 50 7.75 -9.91 1.79
N ASP A 51 7.84 -10.35 3.04
CA ASP A 51 8.18 -9.44 4.13
C ASP A 51 9.61 -8.88 3.98
N SER A 52 10.54 -9.68 3.46
CA SER A 52 11.90 -9.23 3.12
C SER A 52 11.92 -8.19 2.00
N ASP A 53 11.03 -8.29 1.01
CA ASP A 53 10.88 -7.26 -0.02
C ASP A 53 10.38 -5.95 0.61
N ILE A 54 9.45 -6.03 1.58
CA ILE A 54 8.95 -4.85 2.32
C ILE A 54 10.08 -4.20 3.10
N GLU A 55 10.82 -4.95 3.92
CA GLU A 55 11.92 -4.40 4.73
C GLU A 55 12.97 -3.70 3.87
N LEU A 56 13.43 -4.35 2.80
CA LEU A 56 14.42 -3.79 1.89
C LEU A 56 13.96 -2.47 1.26
N LEU A 57 12.70 -2.40 0.83
CA LEU A 57 12.16 -1.20 0.21
C LEU A 57 11.90 -0.09 1.23
N LEU A 58 11.41 -0.43 2.43
CA LEU A 58 11.22 0.54 3.52
C LEU A 58 12.54 1.17 3.97
N GLU A 59 13.60 0.36 4.12
CA GLU A 59 14.94 0.85 4.40
C GLU A 59 15.43 1.79 3.28
N CYS A 60 15.27 1.38 2.01
CA CYS A 60 15.65 2.20 0.87
C CYS A 60 14.86 3.53 0.77
N TYR A 61 13.60 3.54 1.21
CA TYR A 61 12.71 4.69 1.16
C TYR A 61 12.74 5.52 2.45
N GLU A 62 13.54 5.12 3.44
CA GLU A 62 13.68 5.79 4.73
C GLU A 62 12.32 5.93 5.45
N TYR A 63 11.58 4.82 5.53
CA TYR A 63 10.34 4.71 6.28
C TYR A 63 10.42 3.57 7.30
N SER A 64 9.76 3.72 8.44
CA SER A 64 9.61 2.64 9.40
C SER A 64 8.46 1.71 9.02
N ARG A 65 8.47 0.50 9.59
CA ARG A 65 7.40 -0.49 9.39
C ARG A 65 6.07 0.01 9.95
N GLU A 66 6.08 0.80 11.03
CA GLU A 66 4.89 1.38 11.64
C GLU A 66 4.17 2.31 10.66
N VAL A 67 4.89 3.22 10.00
CA VAL A 67 4.31 4.13 8.98
C VAL A 67 3.68 3.34 7.83
N PHE A 68 4.32 2.23 7.43
CA PHE A 68 3.75 1.34 6.42
C PHE A 68 2.46 0.69 6.89
N GLN A 69 2.40 0.18 8.11
CA GLN A 69 1.19 -0.42 8.68
C GLN A 69 0.06 0.61 8.85
N GLU A 70 0.39 1.84 9.27
CA GLU A 70 -0.58 2.93 9.34
C GLU A 70 -1.18 3.21 7.96
N LEU A 71 -0.36 3.33 6.92
CA LEU A 71 -0.83 3.55 5.55
C LEU A 71 -1.71 2.39 5.06
N MET A 72 -1.35 1.16 5.40
CA MET A 72 -2.12 -0.05 5.08
C MET A 72 -3.47 -0.11 5.82
N ALA A 73 -3.55 0.47 7.03
CA ALA A 73 -4.77 0.55 7.82
C ALA A 73 -5.73 1.65 7.34
N LEU A 74 -5.27 2.61 6.52
CA LEU A 74 -6.11 3.63 5.92
C LEU A 74 -7.11 2.99 4.96
N LYS A 75 -8.37 2.94 5.38
CA LYS A 75 -9.46 2.55 4.48
C LYS A 75 -9.73 3.69 3.51
N PRO A 76 -9.65 3.47 2.18
CA PRO A 76 -10.07 4.49 1.24
C PRO A 76 -11.54 4.81 1.48
N LEU A 77 -11.82 6.11 1.64
CA LEU A 77 -13.18 6.65 1.67
C LEU A 77 -13.85 6.26 0.34
N ASN A 78 -14.77 5.31 0.40
CA ASN A 78 -15.54 4.87 -0.75
C ASN A 78 -17.02 4.93 -0.41
N LYS A 79 -17.87 4.93 -1.44
CA LYS A 79 -19.33 5.09 -1.26
C LYS A 79 -19.92 4.08 -0.26
N LYS A 80 -19.36 2.86 -0.19
CA LYS A 80 -19.80 1.81 0.74
C LYS A 80 -19.38 2.11 2.18
N THR A 81 -18.15 2.57 2.41
CA THR A 81 -17.71 3.02 3.74
C THR A 81 -18.48 4.25 4.20
N VAL A 82 -18.69 5.23 3.32
CA VAL A 82 -19.50 6.43 3.61
C VAL A 82 -20.92 6.06 4.02
N ASN A 83 -21.61 5.24 3.21
CA ASN A 83 -22.99 4.81 3.51
C ASN A 83 -23.10 4.06 4.86
N HIS A 84 -22.11 3.23 5.21
CA HIS A 84 -22.10 2.55 6.50
C HIS A 84 -22.04 3.51 7.69
N TYR A 85 -21.27 4.60 7.60
CA TYR A 85 -21.21 5.61 8.66
C TYR A 85 -22.54 6.33 8.85
N PHE A 86 -23.24 6.68 7.75
CA PHE A 86 -24.51 7.40 7.82
C PHE A 86 -25.68 6.54 8.31
N ILE A 87 -25.76 5.26 7.92
CA ILE A 87 -26.80 4.34 8.42
C ILE A 87 -26.66 4.13 9.94
N LYS A 88 -25.43 4.11 10.45
CA LYS A 88 -25.17 3.93 11.89
C LYS A 88 -25.51 5.17 12.71
N SER A 89 -25.47 6.37 12.13
CA SER A 89 -25.89 7.61 12.79
C SER A 89 -27.42 7.81 12.82
N GLU A 90 -28.17 7.11 11.96
CA GLU A 90 -29.64 7.16 11.95
C GLU A 90 -30.28 6.14 12.90
N SER A 91 -29.49 5.21 13.44
CA SER A 91 -29.90 4.25 14.47
C SER A 91 -29.65 4.82 15.87
N GLY A 92 -30.31 5.94 16.21
CA GLY A 92 -30.42 6.40 17.59
C GLY A 92 -31.19 5.38 18.46
N PRO A 93 -30.99 5.34 19.79
CA PRO A 93 -31.65 4.36 20.65
C PRO A 93 -33.17 4.48 20.48
N GLN A 94 -33.81 3.38 20.09
CA GLN A 94 -35.24 3.22 20.30
C GLN A 94 -35.44 2.96 21.78
N ASP A 95 -35.72 4.04 22.53
CA ASP A 95 -36.26 3.93 23.88
C ASP A 95 -37.63 3.26 23.79
N HIS A 96 -37.72 2.03 24.28
CA HIS A 96 -38.97 1.33 24.59
C HIS A 96 -38.88 0.74 26.00
#